data_AF-A0A2N2BQX9-F1
#
_entry.id   AF-A0A2N2BQX9-F1
#
_cell.length_a   1.000
_cell.length_b   1.000
_cell.length_c   1.000
_cell.angle_alpha   90.00
_cell.angle_beta   90.00
_cell.angle_gamma   90.00
#
_symmetry.space_group_name_H-M   'P 1'
#
loop_
_entity.id
_entity.type
_entity.pdbx_description
1 polymer ?
#
loop_
_entity_poly.entity_id
_entity_poly.type
_entity_poly.pdbx_seq_one_letter_code
_entity_poly.pdbx_strand_id
1 'polypeptide(L)'
;MNVIELLKNISLRSPREVRTFSKLCQPDLVKINSAVIIGGGKLTDYLLARLVKLRMKIKVIKIDTDNADRLAIKYPQTEIIFGDSTKQFF
;
A
#
# COMPACT_ATOMS: atom_id res chain seq x y z
N MET A 1 -2.27 -24.97 -26.77
CA MET A 1 -2.02 -23.52 -26.83
C MET A 1 -0.89 -23.21 -25.85
N ASN A 2 0.28 -22.81 -26.33
CA ASN A 2 1.46 -22.59 -25.48
C ASN A 2 1.28 -21.28 -24.68
N VAL A 3 1.66 -21.27 -23.40
CA VAL A 3 1.62 -20.09 -22.51
C VAL A 3 2.32 -18.89 -23.16
N ILE A 4 3.40 -19.14 -23.92
CA ILE A 4 4.16 -18.11 -24.65
C ILE A 4 3.32 -17.44 -25.76
N GLU A 5 2.42 -18.16 -26.42
CA GLU A 5 1.52 -17.63 -27.45
C GLU A 5 0.46 -16.68 -26.83
N LEU A 6 0.01 -17.01 -25.62
CA LEU A 6 -0.99 -16.25 -24.86
C LEU A 6 -0.44 -14.90 -24.38
N LEU A 7 0.84 -14.86 -23.98
CA LEU A 7 1.51 -13.66 -23.49
C LEU A 7 1.76 -12.62 -24.59
N LYS A 8 1.93 -13.05 -25.86
CA LYS A 8 2.19 -12.15 -26.99
C LYS A 8 0.97 -11.33 -27.43
N ASN A 9 -0.24 -11.76 -27.08
CA ASN A 9 -1.49 -11.14 -27.53
C ASN A 9 -2.26 -10.39 -26.42
N ILE A 10 -1.73 -10.34 -25.19
CA ILE A 10 -2.38 -9.60 -24.10
C ILE A 10 -1.96 -8.13 -24.17
N SER A 11 -2.86 -7.29 -24.66
CA SER A 11 -2.76 -5.84 -24.48
C SER A 11 -3.37 -5.47 -23.13
N LEU A 12 -2.56 -4.93 -22.20
CA LEU A 12 -3.00 -4.53 -20.87
C LEU A 12 -3.69 -3.15 -20.90
N ARG A 13 -4.88 -3.07 -21.48
CA ARG A 13 -5.60 -1.81 -21.71
C ARG A 13 -6.60 -1.47 -20.61
N SER A 14 -6.92 -2.43 -19.73
CA SER A 14 -7.85 -2.22 -18.63
C SER A 14 -7.36 -2.79 -17.28
N PRO A 15 -7.84 -2.26 -16.15
CA PRO A 15 -7.54 -2.85 -14.83
C PRO A 15 -7.96 -4.32 -14.69
N ARG A 16 -8.96 -4.78 -15.46
CA ARG A 16 -9.40 -6.18 -15.45
C ARG A 16 -8.38 -7.10 -16.13
N GLU A 17 -7.84 -6.69 -17.26
CA GLU A 17 -6.81 -7.43 -17.99
C GLU A 17 -5.53 -7.52 -17.17
N VAL A 18 -5.11 -6.42 -16.54
CA VAL A 18 -3.93 -6.41 -15.64
C VAL A 18 -4.09 -7.41 -14.50
N ARG A 19 -5.27 -7.46 -13.84
CA ARG A 19 -5.52 -8.43 -12.77
C ARG A 19 -5.53 -9.87 -13.27
N THR A 20 -6.10 -10.10 -14.45
CA THR A 20 -6.16 -11.45 -15.06
C THR A 20 -4.75 -11.94 -15.39
N PHE A 21 -3.96 -11.07 -16.03
CA PHE A 21 -2.57 -11.34 -16.35
C PHE A 21 -1.72 -11.61 -15.10
N SER A 22 -1.87 -10.79 -14.06
CA SER A 22 -1.16 -10.98 -12.78
C SER A 22 -1.45 -12.36 -12.18
N LYS A 23 -2.71 -12.81 -12.19
CA LYS A 23 -3.09 -14.15 -11.70
C LYS A 23 -2.55 -15.29 -12.57
N LEU A 24 -2.43 -15.08 -13.87
CA LEU A 24 -1.85 -16.08 -14.77
C LEU A 24 -0.36 -16.28 -14.53
N CYS A 25 0.38 -15.18 -14.34
CA CYS A 25 1.82 -15.23 -14.09
C CYS A 25 2.19 -15.59 -12.65
N GLN A 26 1.32 -15.24 -11.69
CA GLN A 26 1.56 -15.42 -10.26
C GLN A 26 0.27 -15.92 -9.59
N PRO A 27 -0.13 -17.18 -9.83
CA PRO A 27 -1.38 -17.74 -9.31
C PRO A 27 -1.44 -17.74 -7.78
N ASP A 28 -0.29 -17.90 -7.12
CA ASP A 28 -0.16 -17.95 -5.67
C ASP A 28 0.13 -16.58 -5.04
N LEU A 29 0.04 -15.48 -5.81
CA LEU A 29 0.28 -14.15 -5.27
C LEU A 29 -0.78 -13.81 -4.21
N VAL A 30 -0.32 -13.73 -2.96
CA VAL A 30 -1.17 -13.37 -1.83
C VAL A 30 -1.59 -11.91 -1.93
N LYS A 31 -2.88 -11.64 -1.70
CA LYS A 31 -3.40 -10.28 -1.63
C LYS A 31 -2.74 -9.51 -0.49
N ILE A 32 -2.08 -8.40 -0.83
CA ILE A 32 -1.54 -7.46 0.16
C ILE A 32 -2.69 -6.88 0.98
N ASN A 33 -2.60 -7.01 2.30
CA ASN A 33 -3.62 -6.56 3.25
C ASN A 33 -3.10 -5.52 4.27
N SER A 34 -1.78 -5.28 4.29
CA SER A 34 -1.15 -4.35 5.22
C SER A 34 0.00 -3.59 4.59
N ALA A 35 0.31 -2.42 5.15
CA ALA A 35 1.48 -1.63 4.76
C ALA A 35 2.05 -0.86 5.96
N VAL A 36 3.37 -0.65 5.94
CA VAL A 36 4.05 0.30 6.82
C VAL A 36 4.54 1.45 5.96
N ILE A 37 4.25 2.69 6.37
CA ILE A 37 4.69 3.90 5.69
C ILE A 37 5.65 4.65 6.62
N ILE A 38 6.82 5.02 6.11
CA ILE A 38 7.79 5.82 6.83
C ILE A 38 7.67 7.27 6.34
N GLY A 39 7.45 8.20 7.28
CA GLY A 39 7.21 9.61 6.99
C GLY A 39 5.72 9.97 6.89
N GLY A 40 5.42 11.26 7.06
CA GLY A 40 4.05 11.79 7.26
C GLY A 40 3.75 13.02 6.43
N GLY A 41 4.42 13.17 5.29
CA GLY A 41 4.25 14.32 4.40
C GLY A 41 2.97 14.26 3.56
N LYS A 42 2.87 15.16 2.58
CA LYS A 42 1.71 15.24 1.67
C LYS A 42 1.41 13.92 0.95
N LEU A 43 2.45 13.19 0.54
CA LEU A 43 2.27 11.91 -0.15
C LEU A 43 1.69 10.84 0.79
N THR A 44 2.16 10.78 2.05
CA THR A 44 1.57 9.91 3.07
C THR A 44 0.09 10.22 3.26
N ASP A 45 -0.26 11.50 3.40
CA ASP A 45 -1.65 11.92 3.57
C ASP A 45 -2.54 11.48 2.38
N TYR A 46 -2.06 11.68 1.14
CA TYR A 46 -2.73 11.21 -0.07
C TYR A 46 -2.88 9.68 -0.12
N LEU A 47 -1.84 8.93 0.24
CA LEU A 47 -1.87 7.47 0.26
C LEU A 47 -2.85 6.95 1.31
N LEU A 48 -2.81 7.48 2.53
CA LEU A 48 -3.72 7.08 3.61
C LEU A 48 -5.18 7.25 3.21
N ALA A 49 -5.54 8.38 2.60
CA ALA A 49 -6.91 8.63 2.13
C ALA A 49 -7.44 7.58 1.13
N ARG A 50 -6.54 6.89 0.41
CA ARG A 50 -6.90 5.80 -0.51
C ARG A 50 -6.84 4.43 0.16
N LEU A 51 -5.75 4.13 0.86
CA LEU A 51 -5.49 2.82 1.44
C LEU A 51 -6.47 2.48 2.57
N VAL A 52 -6.91 3.48 3.33
CA VAL A 52 -7.97 3.34 4.35
C VAL A 52 -9.28 2.86 3.71
N LYS A 53 -9.65 3.40 2.54
CA LYS A 53 -10.87 2.98 1.83
C LYS A 53 -10.81 1.54 1.36
N LEU A 54 -9.59 1.01 1.15
CA LEU A 54 -9.35 -0.39 0.83
C LEU A 54 -9.32 -1.31 2.07
N ARG A 55 -9.55 -0.75 3.27
CA ARG A 55 -9.51 -1.46 4.57
C ARG A 55 -8.18 -2.18 4.81
N MET A 56 -7.08 -1.60 4.32
CA MET A 56 -5.75 -2.12 4.60
C MET A 56 -5.34 -1.79 6.04
N LYS A 57 -4.62 -2.70 6.70
CA LYS A 57 -4.00 -2.43 8.01
C LYS A 57 -2.74 -1.59 7.78
N ILE A 58 -2.76 -0.33 8.20
CA ILE A 58 -1.68 0.61 7.92
C ILE A 58 -1.03 1.05 9.22
N LYS A 59 0.30 1.05 9.24
CA LYS A 59 1.11 1.75 10.25
C LYS A 59 1.87 2.91 9.61
N VAL A 60 1.99 4.03 10.31
CA VAL A 60 2.81 5.17 9.87
C VAL A 60 3.82 5.52 10.96
N ILE A 61 5.09 5.56 10.61
CA ILE A 61 6.16 5.98 11.52
C ILE A 61 6.54 7.43 11.20
N LYS A 62 6.40 8.33 12.17
CA LYS A 62 6.74 9.74 12.00
C LYS A 62 7.50 10.30 13.21
N ILE A 63 8.69 10.86 12.96
CA ILE A 63 9.57 11.44 13.99
C ILE A 63 9.16 12.85 14.46
N ASP A 64 8.11 13.45 13.87
CA ASP A 64 7.65 14.78 14.26
C ASP A 64 6.32 14.61 14.99
N THR A 65 6.27 15.07 16.24
CA THR A 65 5.14 14.87 17.15
C THR A 65 3.87 15.51 16.60
N ASP A 66 3.94 16.77 16.19
CA ASP A 66 2.77 17.55 15.78
C ASP A 66 2.13 16.94 14.53
N ASN A 67 2.95 16.49 13.57
CA ASN A 67 2.45 15.82 12.39
C ASN A 67 1.95 14.40 12.68
N ALA A 68 2.58 13.67 13.62
CA ALA A 68 2.08 12.38 14.07
C ALA A 68 0.68 12.54 14.70
N ASP A 69 0.51 13.49 15.61
CA ASP A 69 -0.78 13.78 16.25
C ASP A 69 -1.83 14.21 15.22
N ARG A 70 -1.47 15.11 14.31
CA ARG A 70 -2.35 15.52 13.20
C ARG A 70 -2.80 14.32 12.37
N LEU A 71 -1.90 13.41 12.04
CA LEU A 71 -2.23 12.21 11.28
C LEU A 71 -3.11 11.24 12.08
N ALA A 72 -2.85 11.09 13.39
CA ALA A 72 -3.63 10.22 14.27
C ALA A 72 -5.07 10.70 14.39
N ILE A 73 -5.25 12.01 14.56
CA ILE A 73 -6.57 12.66 14.59
C ILE A 73 -7.29 12.49 13.25
N LYS A 74 -6.59 12.73 12.13
CA LYS A 74 -7.19 12.70 10.79
C LYS A 74 -7.53 11.29 10.32
N TYR A 75 -6.74 10.29 10.72
CA TYR A 75 -6.86 8.91 10.26
C TYR A 75 -6.95 7.94 11.44
N PRO A 76 -8.04 7.94 12.22
CA PRO A 76 -8.15 7.18 13.48
C PRO A 76 -8.09 5.66 13.30
N GLN A 77 -8.35 5.14 12.09
CA GLN A 77 -8.21 3.73 11.75
C GLN A 77 -6.78 3.30 11.37
N THR A 78 -5.82 4.24 11.35
CA THR A 78 -4.42 3.98 11.05
C THR A 78 -3.61 4.03 12.33
N GLU A 79 -2.69 3.09 12.52
CA GLU A 79 -1.77 3.11 13.66
C GLU A 79 -0.65 4.12 13.37
N ILE A 80 -0.63 5.23 14.10
CA ILE A 80 0.42 6.25 13.98
C ILE A 80 1.41 6.07 15.13
N ILE A 81 2.68 5.90 14.77
CA ILE A 81 3.78 5.67 15.68
C ILE A 81 4.69 6.90 15.62
N PHE A 82 4.82 7.59 16.74
CA PHE A 82 5.86 8.60 16.90
C PHE A 82 7.21 7.90 17.07
N GLY A 83 8.13 8.07 16.10
CA GLY A 83 9.36 7.29 16.09
C GLY A 83 10.35 7.67 14.99
N ASP A 84 11.63 7.37 15.26
CA ASP A 84 12.75 7.52 14.33
C ASP A 84 12.97 6.24 13.50
N SER A 85 12.50 6.23 12.26
CA SER A 85 12.60 5.06 11.37
C SER A 85 14.02 4.58 11.05
N THR A 86 15.06 5.32 11.44
CA THR A 86 16.46 4.86 11.31
C THR A 86 16.89 3.93 12.46
N LYS A 87 16.09 3.84 13.52
CA LYS A 87 16.31 2.97 14.68
C LYS A 87 15.39 1.75 14.59
N GLN A 88 15.91 0.55 14.88
CA GLN A 88 15.15 -0.70 14.73
C GLN A 88 14.17 -1.01 15.89
N PHE A 89 14.09 -0.15 16.91
CA PHE A 89 13.26 -0.40 18.09
C PHE A 89 11.86 0.21 17.92
N PHE A 90 10.89 -0.59 17.47
CA PHE A 90 9.45 -0.28 17.48
C PHE A 90 8.61 -1.53 17.74
#